data_AF-A0A9E5RAT8-F1
#
_entry.id   AF-A0A9E5RAT8-F1
#
_cell.length_a   1.000
_cell.length_b   1.000
_cell.length_c   1.000
_cell.angle_alpha   90.00
_cell.angle_beta   90.00
_cell.angle_gamma   90.00
#
_symmetry.space_group_name_H-M   'P 1'
#
loop_
_entity.id
_entity.type
_entity.pdbx_description
1 polymer ?
#
loop_
_entity_poly.entity_id
_entity_poly.type
_entity_poly.pdbx_seq_one_letter_code
_entity_poly.pdbx_strand_id
1 'polypeptide(L)'
;MNLGIPINKVRITSRASATNRQTLNNNKGSFELAAIRSVGVRQNNRSYPSMERRDRYGSGVVIPDGVTFIRLILIDSGGNTSSRVYRESVFFDAKFRMTRIQFGADRGQALGYLDYLGNSSRAGRAARRITNPNERPTPGLVYLTPSDAVVGTSITGATSTATYGVAVFQHVACDRTGQGGRIGVDDLVMGRGIILNPMVFRNRFTPPELNLPAGRPFTLSDPPRNPPPNPY
;
A
#
# COMPACT_ATOMS: atom_id res chain seq x y z
N MET A 1 -12.41 -14.19 15.09
CA MET A 1 -11.96 -13.87 13.72
C MET A 1 -11.16 -15.05 13.21
N ASN A 2 -11.61 -15.76 12.17
CA ASN A 2 -10.78 -16.76 11.52
C ASN A 2 -9.62 -16.04 10.81
N LEU A 3 -8.41 -16.22 11.33
CA LEU A 3 -7.19 -15.72 10.71
C LEU A 3 -6.97 -16.52 9.43
N GLY A 4 -7.10 -15.88 8.26
CA GLY A 4 -6.82 -16.56 7.00
C GLY A 4 -5.36 -17.01 6.92
N ILE A 5 -5.11 -18.17 6.32
CA ILE A 5 -3.76 -18.77 6.24
C ILE A 5 -3.02 -18.15 5.04
N PRO A 6 -1.79 -17.62 5.20
CA PRO A 6 -1.02 -17.10 4.08
C PRO A 6 -0.90 -18.12 2.95
N ILE A 7 -1.15 -17.68 1.72
CA ILE A 7 -1.15 -18.55 0.55
C ILE A 7 -0.01 -18.17 -0.40
N ASN A 8 0.77 -19.18 -0.81
CA ASN A 8 1.84 -19.01 -1.79
C ASN A 8 1.31 -19.23 -3.22
N LYS A 9 2.13 -18.88 -4.22
CA LYS A 9 1.75 -19.01 -5.62
C LYS A 9 1.44 -20.47 -6.02
N VAL A 10 2.15 -21.45 -5.48
CA VAL A 10 1.94 -22.88 -5.79
C VAL A 10 0.54 -23.31 -5.36
N ARG A 11 0.11 -22.91 -4.16
CA ARG A 11 -1.23 -23.21 -3.65
C ARG A 11 -2.32 -22.45 -4.42
N ILE A 12 -2.05 -21.21 -4.83
CA ILE A 12 -2.96 -20.47 -5.73
C ILE A 12 -3.08 -21.18 -7.09
N THR A 13 -1.96 -21.63 -7.65
CA THR A 13 -1.93 -22.25 -9.00
C THR A 13 -2.56 -23.63 -8.99
N SER A 14 -2.33 -24.45 -7.95
CA SER A 14 -2.93 -25.79 -7.81
C SER A 14 -4.45 -25.75 -7.69
N ARG A 15 -4.99 -24.74 -7.00
CA ARG A 15 -6.45 -24.47 -6.94
C ARG A 15 -7.07 -24.19 -8.30
N ALA A 16 -6.29 -23.69 -9.25
CA ALA A 16 -6.76 -23.37 -10.58
C ALA A 16 -6.43 -24.42 -11.64
N SER A 17 -5.32 -25.15 -11.48
CA SER A 17 -4.86 -26.20 -12.41
C SER A 17 -5.75 -27.44 -12.44
N ALA A 18 -6.73 -27.56 -11.55
CA ALA A 18 -7.85 -28.48 -11.72
C ALA A 18 -8.62 -28.26 -13.04
N THR A 19 -8.35 -27.18 -13.80
CA THR A 19 -9.06 -26.83 -15.05
C THR A 19 -8.20 -26.29 -16.22
N ASN A 20 -7.10 -26.96 -16.63
CA ASN A 20 -6.30 -26.72 -17.88
C ASN A 20 -5.34 -25.50 -17.94
N ARG A 21 -4.22 -25.58 -18.68
CA ARG A 21 -3.10 -24.57 -18.75
C ARG A 21 -3.46 -23.12 -19.11
N GLN A 22 -4.57 -22.85 -19.81
CA GLN A 22 -5.09 -21.47 -19.98
C GLN A 22 -5.40 -20.79 -18.65
N THR A 23 -5.55 -21.56 -17.57
CA THR A 23 -5.75 -21.06 -16.21
C THR A 23 -4.61 -20.21 -15.66
N LEU A 24 -3.34 -20.40 -16.03
CA LEU A 24 -2.24 -19.68 -15.36
C LEU A 24 -2.26 -18.15 -15.61
N ASN A 25 -2.52 -17.72 -16.84
CA ASN A 25 -2.71 -16.29 -17.15
C ASN A 25 -4.03 -15.78 -16.57
N ASN A 26 -5.08 -16.61 -16.58
CA ASN A 26 -6.35 -16.29 -15.95
C ASN A 26 -6.19 -16.16 -14.42
N ASN A 27 -5.28 -16.90 -13.79
CA ASN A 27 -5.01 -16.85 -12.35
C ASN A 27 -4.27 -15.58 -11.96
N LYS A 28 -3.35 -15.11 -12.81
CA LYS A 28 -2.71 -13.82 -12.60
C LYS A 28 -3.77 -12.71 -12.57
N GLY A 29 -4.60 -12.62 -13.62
CA GLY A 29 -5.66 -11.61 -13.67
C GLY A 29 -6.71 -11.76 -12.57
N SER A 30 -7.11 -13.00 -12.26
CA SER A 30 -8.08 -13.28 -11.19
C SER A 30 -7.51 -12.96 -9.81
N PHE A 31 -6.24 -13.27 -9.56
CA PHE A 31 -5.55 -12.89 -8.33
C PHE A 31 -5.48 -11.37 -8.20
N GLU A 32 -5.01 -10.66 -9.24
CA GLU A 32 -4.85 -9.20 -9.21
C GLU A 32 -6.20 -8.51 -8.99
N LEU A 33 -7.27 -8.99 -9.63
CA LEU A 33 -8.63 -8.50 -9.40
C LEU A 33 -9.15 -8.79 -7.98
N ALA A 34 -9.02 -10.03 -7.50
CA ALA A 34 -9.46 -10.44 -6.17
C ALA A 34 -8.69 -9.69 -5.06
N ALA A 35 -7.38 -9.56 -5.23
CA ALA A 35 -6.50 -8.79 -4.37
C ALA A 35 -7.01 -7.36 -4.17
N ILE A 36 -7.24 -6.65 -5.27
CA ILE A 36 -7.69 -5.25 -5.25
C ILE A 36 -9.08 -5.12 -4.63
N ARG A 37 -10.01 -6.02 -4.96
CA ARG A 37 -11.36 -6.01 -4.37
C ARG A 37 -11.33 -6.29 -2.87
N SER A 38 -10.48 -7.20 -2.40
CA SER A 38 -10.40 -7.58 -0.99
C SER A 38 -9.96 -6.44 -0.07
N VAL A 39 -9.25 -5.43 -0.60
CA VAL A 39 -8.88 -4.21 0.13
C VAL A 39 -9.87 -3.06 -0.09
N GLY A 40 -11.01 -3.32 -0.74
CA GLY A 40 -12.07 -2.34 -0.98
C GLY A 40 -11.70 -1.27 -2.01
N VAL A 41 -10.69 -1.51 -2.85
CA VAL A 41 -10.22 -0.55 -3.85
C VAL A 41 -10.80 -0.93 -5.23
N ARG A 42 -11.17 0.08 -6.02
CA ARG A 42 -11.61 -0.15 -7.40
C ARG A 42 -10.40 -0.27 -8.31
N GLN A 43 -10.52 -1.12 -9.33
CA GLN A 43 -9.49 -1.20 -10.37
C GLN A 43 -9.30 0.14 -11.06
N ASN A 44 -8.05 0.43 -11.39
CA ASN A 44 -7.66 1.67 -12.04
C ASN A 44 -7.07 1.39 -13.44
N ASN A 45 -7.59 2.11 -14.43
CA ASN A 45 -7.07 2.09 -15.80
C ASN A 45 -6.43 3.45 -16.19
N ARG A 46 -6.22 4.34 -15.22
CA ARG A 46 -5.60 5.66 -15.46
C ARG A 46 -4.08 5.54 -15.47
N SER A 47 -3.47 6.26 -16.40
CA SER A 47 -2.04 6.43 -16.52
C SER A 47 -1.55 7.62 -15.71
N TYR A 48 -0.42 7.46 -15.04
CA TYR A 48 0.23 8.48 -14.23
C TYR A 48 1.63 8.76 -14.76
N PRO A 49 2.03 10.02 -14.98
CA PRO A 49 3.32 10.33 -15.57
C PRO A 49 4.48 10.03 -14.61
N SER A 50 5.60 9.56 -15.16
CA SER A 50 6.88 9.49 -14.47
C SER A 50 8.00 9.87 -15.42
N MET A 51 8.73 10.94 -15.08
CA MET A 51 9.87 11.39 -15.87
C MET A 51 11.06 10.45 -15.66
N GLU A 52 11.31 10.02 -14.43
CA GLU A 52 12.45 9.13 -14.16
C GLU A 52 12.31 7.77 -14.86
N ARG A 53 11.09 7.22 -14.93
CA ARG A 53 10.83 6.00 -15.69
C ARG A 53 11.02 6.22 -17.19
N ARG A 54 10.65 7.40 -17.69
CA ARG A 54 10.89 7.79 -19.09
C ARG A 54 12.38 7.77 -19.41
N ASP A 55 13.18 8.42 -18.58
CA ASP A 55 14.60 8.61 -18.83
C ASP A 55 15.38 7.29 -18.74
N ARG A 56 15.01 6.41 -17.80
CA ARG A 56 15.73 5.14 -17.59
C ARG A 56 15.24 3.98 -18.44
N TYR A 57 13.96 3.95 -18.80
CA TYR A 57 13.32 2.79 -19.42
C TYR A 57 12.52 3.12 -20.69
N GLY A 58 12.55 4.37 -21.17
CA GLY A 58 11.80 4.82 -22.35
C GLY A 58 10.28 4.86 -22.17
N SER A 59 9.76 4.58 -20.96
CA SER A 59 8.33 4.51 -20.66
C SER A 59 7.95 5.60 -19.66
N GLY A 60 7.20 6.61 -20.10
CA GLY A 60 6.92 7.81 -19.30
C GLY A 60 5.65 7.78 -18.44
N VAL A 61 4.95 6.64 -18.35
CA VAL A 61 3.72 6.53 -17.58
C VAL A 61 3.67 5.22 -16.80
N VAL A 62 2.99 5.18 -15.67
CA VAL A 62 2.69 3.97 -14.89
C VAL A 62 1.20 3.82 -14.70
N ILE A 63 0.73 2.58 -14.57
CA ILE A 63 -0.68 2.26 -14.33
C ILE A 63 -0.71 1.35 -13.11
N PRO A 64 -1.08 1.86 -11.92
CA PRO A 64 -1.31 1.04 -10.75
C PRO A 64 -2.65 0.30 -10.88
N ASP A 65 -2.74 -0.90 -10.30
CA ASP A 65 -3.96 -1.72 -10.35
C ASP A 65 -5.11 -1.08 -9.56
N GLY A 66 -4.79 -0.29 -8.54
CA GLY A 66 -5.77 0.46 -7.75
C GLY A 66 -5.20 1.76 -7.22
N VAL A 67 -6.06 2.75 -6.99
CA VAL A 67 -5.68 4.06 -6.49
C VAL A 67 -6.67 4.52 -5.44
N THR A 68 -6.16 5.11 -4.36
CA THR A 68 -6.99 5.73 -3.32
C THR A 68 -6.40 7.06 -2.84
N PHE A 69 -6.99 7.60 -1.78
CA PHE A 69 -6.63 8.87 -1.17
C PHE A 69 -6.04 8.67 0.24
N ILE A 70 -5.32 9.69 0.69
CA ILE A 70 -4.97 9.85 2.11
C ILE A 70 -5.95 10.85 2.70
N ARG A 71 -6.60 10.50 3.81
CA ARG A 71 -7.33 11.47 4.65
C ARG A 71 -6.46 11.79 5.85
N LEU A 72 -6.01 13.03 5.92
CA LEU A 72 -5.32 13.57 7.08
C LEU A 72 -6.37 14.19 8.00
N ILE A 73 -6.39 13.75 9.26
CA ILE A 73 -7.21 14.35 10.32
C ILE A 73 -6.25 15.07 11.26
N LEU A 74 -6.49 16.36 11.45
CA LEU A 74 -5.69 17.23 12.31
C LEU A 74 -6.54 17.62 13.51
N ILE A 75 -5.97 17.53 14.70
CA ILE A 75 -6.61 17.94 15.95
C ILE A 75 -5.72 19.02 16.55
N ASP A 76 -6.27 20.22 16.76
CA ASP A 76 -5.53 21.31 17.38
C ASP A 76 -5.50 21.19 18.91
N SER A 77 -4.77 22.08 19.58
CA SER A 77 -4.66 22.12 21.04
C SER A 77 -5.98 22.45 21.76
N GLY A 78 -6.96 23.01 21.05
CA GLY A 78 -8.32 23.26 21.54
C GLY A 78 -9.27 22.08 21.33
N GLY A 79 -8.80 20.98 20.73
CA GLY A 79 -9.62 19.82 20.40
C GLY A 79 -10.44 19.97 19.12
N ASN A 80 -10.27 21.05 18.35
CA ASN A 80 -10.96 21.20 17.08
C ASN A 80 -10.36 20.26 16.04
N THR A 81 -11.24 19.56 15.33
CA THR A 81 -10.85 18.64 14.27
C THR A 81 -10.98 19.30 12.90
N SER A 82 -9.93 19.22 12.08
CA SER A 82 -10.01 19.53 10.65
C SER A 82 -9.58 18.32 9.83
N SER A 83 -10.05 18.21 8.58
CA SER A 83 -9.67 17.10 7.71
C SER A 83 -9.31 17.57 6.30
N ARG A 84 -8.31 16.91 5.72
CA ARG A 84 -7.82 17.17 4.35
C ARG A 84 -7.73 15.86 3.60
N VAL A 85 -8.12 15.87 2.33
CA VAL A 85 -8.11 14.68 1.46
C VAL A 85 -7.15 14.86 0.29
N TYR A 86 -6.16 13.97 0.23
CA TYR A 86 -5.15 13.91 -0.82
C TYR A 86 -5.47 12.74 -1.75
N ARG A 87 -6.25 13.01 -2.79
CA ARG A 87 -6.57 12.02 -3.83
C ARG A 87 -5.31 11.55 -4.56
N GLU A 88 -5.36 10.34 -5.11
CA GLU A 88 -4.30 9.75 -5.95
C GLU A 88 -2.93 9.74 -5.26
N SER A 89 -2.94 9.47 -3.96
CA SER A 89 -1.76 9.54 -3.09
C SER A 89 -1.39 8.20 -2.47
N VAL A 90 -2.16 7.15 -2.79
CA VAL A 90 -1.83 5.76 -2.47
C VAL A 90 -2.09 4.91 -3.69
N PHE A 91 -1.06 4.20 -4.15
CA PHE A 91 -1.15 3.23 -5.24
C PHE A 91 -1.15 1.81 -4.69
N PHE A 92 -1.98 0.97 -5.29
CA PHE A 92 -1.99 -0.47 -5.07
C PHE A 92 -1.45 -1.17 -6.30
N ASP A 93 -0.53 -2.09 -6.07
CA ASP A 93 0.11 -2.88 -7.10
C ASP A 93 0.01 -4.36 -6.73
N ALA A 94 -0.89 -5.07 -7.41
CA ALA A 94 -1.08 -6.49 -7.22
C ALA A 94 -0.07 -7.26 -8.09
N LYS A 95 0.64 -8.20 -7.47
CA LYS A 95 1.72 -8.93 -8.13
C LYS A 95 1.65 -10.42 -7.84
N PHE A 96 1.20 -11.19 -8.82
CA PHE A 96 1.23 -12.65 -8.77
C PHE A 96 2.61 -13.21 -9.16
N ARG A 97 3.61 -13.10 -8.25
CA ARG A 97 5.00 -13.51 -8.51
C ARG A 97 5.56 -14.37 -7.37
N MET A 98 6.50 -15.27 -7.70
CA MET A 98 7.29 -16.05 -6.71
C MET A 98 8.63 -15.41 -6.39
N THR A 99 8.96 -14.30 -7.05
CA THR A 99 10.31 -13.73 -7.05
C THR A 99 10.31 -12.30 -6.53
N ARG A 100 11.51 -11.79 -6.30
CA ARG A 100 11.74 -10.45 -5.77
C ARG A 100 11.19 -9.37 -6.70
N ILE A 101 10.38 -8.47 -6.16
CA ILE A 101 9.91 -7.25 -6.82
C ILE A 101 11.04 -6.21 -6.73
N GLN A 102 11.49 -5.66 -7.86
CA GLN A 102 12.63 -4.74 -7.92
C GLN A 102 12.49 -3.77 -9.11
N PHE A 103 13.25 -2.68 -9.13
CA PHE A 103 13.15 -1.67 -10.20
C PHE A 103 13.41 -2.20 -11.61
N GLY A 104 14.31 -3.17 -11.78
CA GLY A 104 14.57 -3.78 -13.09
C GLY A 104 13.42 -4.63 -13.64
N ALA A 105 12.42 -4.97 -12.81
CA ALA A 105 11.25 -5.71 -13.26
C ALA A 105 10.24 -4.79 -13.96
N ASP A 106 9.48 -5.35 -14.90
CA ASP A 106 8.33 -4.69 -15.56
C ASP A 106 8.65 -3.31 -16.14
N ARG A 107 9.87 -3.16 -16.70
CA ARG A 107 10.36 -1.91 -17.29
C ARG A 107 10.27 -0.72 -16.32
N GLY A 108 10.62 -0.91 -15.05
CA GLY A 108 10.69 0.21 -14.09
C GLY A 108 9.37 0.70 -13.53
N GLN A 109 8.29 -0.12 -13.54
CA GLN A 109 7.00 0.25 -12.95
C GLN A 109 7.13 0.80 -11.52
N ALA A 110 7.86 0.06 -10.66
CA ALA A 110 8.07 0.47 -9.28
C ALA A 110 8.77 1.82 -9.17
N LEU A 111 9.78 2.09 -10.01
CA LEU A 111 10.45 3.40 -10.06
C LEU A 111 9.44 4.51 -10.40
N GLY A 112 8.62 4.28 -11.43
CA GLY A 112 7.64 5.28 -11.84
C GLY A 112 6.54 5.53 -10.82
N TYR A 113 6.13 4.51 -10.05
CA TYR A 113 5.23 4.71 -8.92
C TYR A 113 5.86 5.61 -7.86
N LEU A 114 7.13 5.37 -7.50
CA LEU A 114 7.82 6.18 -6.49
C LEU A 114 8.02 7.62 -6.94
N ASP A 115 8.42 7.83 -8.20
CA ASP A 115 8.57 9.15 -8.80
C ASP A 115 7.24 9.92 -8.77
N TYR A 116 6.16 9.32 -9.31
CA TYR A 116 4.86 9.98 -9.30
C TYR A 116 4.38 10.27 -7.87
N LEU A 117 4.39 9.27 -6.98
CA LEU A 117 3.90 9.42 -5.62
C LEU A 117 4.70 10.46 -4.83
N GLY A 118 6.03 10.46 -4.97
CA GLY A 118 6.92 11.38 -4.26
C GLY A 118 6.84 12.82 -4.77
N ASN A 119 6.77 12.98 -6.10
CA ASN A 119 6.99 14.29 -6.75
C ASN A 119 5.74 14.91 -7.38
N SER A 120 4.77 14.09 -7.80
CA SER A 120 3.63 14.53 -8.61
C SER A 120 2.27 14.33 -7.93
N SER A 121 2.14 13.42 -6.98
CA SER A 121 0.90 13.20 -6.26
C SER A 121 0.52 14.40 -5.39
N ARG A 122 -0.76 14.51 -5.02
CA ARG A 122 -1.23 15.58 -4.12
C ARG A 122 -0.52 15.55 -2.77
N ALA A 123 -0.28 14.36 -2.21
CA ALA A 123 0.48 14.21 -0.98
C ALA A 123 1.98 14.51 -1.16
N GLY A 124 2.58 14.05 -2.26
CA GLY A 124 4.00 14.27 -2.57
C GLY A 124 4.34 15.76 -2.66
N ARG A 125 3.50 16.53 -3.36
CA ARG A 125 3.61 17.98 -3.57
C ARG A 125 3.12 18.85 -2.41
N ALA A 126 2.46 18.26 -1.40
CA ALA A 126 1.99 19.03 -0.26
C ALA A 126 3.16 19.79 0.36
N ALA A 127 2.96 21.10 0.58
CA ALA A 127 4.01 22.02 0.99
C ALA A 127 4.73 21.51 2.25
N ARG A 128 6.06 21.53 2.23
CA ARG A 128 6.91 21.18 3.39
C ARG A 128 6.93 22.28 4.47
N ARG A 129 6.03 23.27 4.40
CA ARG A 129 6.18 24.55 5.10
C ARG A 129 6.14 24.41 6.63
N ILE A 130 6.89 25.33 7.24
CA ILE A 130 7.59 25.27 8.53
C ILE A 130 6.67 25.49 9.75
N THR A 131 5.44 26.00 9.57
CA THR A 131 4.57 26.33 10.71
C THR A 131 4.02 25.10 11.43
N ASN A 132 3.86 23.96 10.75
CA ASN A 132 3.65 22.67 11.42
C ASN A 132 4.12 21.51 10.53
N PRO A 133 5.33 20.96 10.73
CA PRO A 133 5.85 19.83 9.94
C PRO A 133 4.94 18.57 10.00
N ASN A 134 3.99 18.52 10.93
CA ASN A 134 3.00 17.44 11.07
C ASN A 134 1.86 17.47 10.03
N GLU A 135 1.75 18.49 9.18
CA GLU A 135 0.68 18.59 8.17
C GLU A 135 0.99 17.86 6.85
N ARG A 136 2.17 17.25 6.70
CA ARG A 136 2.55 16.59 5.44
C ARG A 136 2.11 15.12 5.42
N PRO A 137 1.18 14.72 4.55
CA PRO A 137 0.87 13.31 4.36
C PRO A 137 2.05 12.57 3.71
N THR A 138 2.29 11.33 4.13
CA THR A 138 3.24 10.44 3.46
C THR A 138 2.51 9.62 2.40
N PRO A 139 2.77 9.84 1.10
CA PRO A 139 2.17 9.02 0.04
C PRO A 139 2.53 7.54 0.20
N GLY A 140 1.68 6.64 -0.30
CA GLY A 140 1.81 5.20 -0.09
C GLY A 140 1.89 4.37 -1.36
N LEU A 141 2.73 3.34 -1.36
CA LEU A 141 2.74 2.27 -2.35
C LEU A 141 2.46 0.94 -1.63
N VAL A 142 1.40 0.25 -2.02
CA VAL A 142 0.93 -0.97 -1.37
C VAL A 142 1.04 -2.14 -2.34
N TYR A 143 1.91 -3.09 -2.02
CA TYR A 143 2.01 -4.34 -2.76
C TYR A 143 1.01 -5.36 -2.23
N LEU A 144 0.20 -5.91 -3.12
CA LEU A 144 -0.72 -7.02 -2.81
C LEU A 144 -0.17 -8.29 -3.42
N THR A 145 0.23 -9.24 -2.58
CA THR A 145 1.11 -10.34 -3.02
C THR A 145 0.77 -11.69 -2.40
N PRO A 146 1.09 -12.80 -3.08
CA PRO A 146 1.23 -14.11 -2.42
C PRO A 146 2.33 -14.10 -1.35
N SER A 147 2.31 -15.07 -0.44
CA SER A 147 3.25 -15.14 0.68
C SER A 147 4.70 -15.40 0.30
N ASP A 148 4.95 -15.92 -0.90
CA ASP A 148 6.28 -16.20 -1.45
C ASP A 148 6.88 -15.03 -2.25
N ALA A 149 6.16 -13.92 -2.41
CA ALA A 149 6.71 -12.71 -3.01
C ALA A 149 7.47 -11.86 -1.98
N VAL A 150 8.60 -11.28 -2.41
CA VAL A 150 9.42 -10.42 -1.55
C VAL A 150 9.62 -9.07 -2.23
N VAL A 151 9.33 -7.97 -1.55
CA VAL A 151 9.68 -6.62 -2.03
C VAL A 151 11.17 -6.40 -1.82
N GLY A 152 11.90 -6.09 -2.89
CA GLY A 152 13.35 -5.95 -2.89
C GLY A 152 13.85 -4.70 -2.19
N THR A 153 15.07 -4.78 -1.67
CA THR A 153 15.77 -3.69 -0.97
C THR A 153 16.03 -2.46 -1.85
N SER A 154 16.04 -2.61 -3.18
CA SER A 154 16.13 -1.47 -4.09
C SER A 154 14.94 -0.52 -3.97
N ILE A 155 13.73 -1.05 -3.74
CA ILE A 155 12.50 -0.27 -3.59
C ILE A 155 12.46 0.37 -2.19
N THR A 156 12.67 -0.44 -1.15
CA THR A 156 12.62 0.06 0.24
C THR A 156 13.79 1.03 0.54
N GLY A 157 14.96 0.81 -0.06
CA GLY A 157 16.12 1.69 0.03
C GLY A 157 15.89 3.02 -0.67
N ALA A 158 15.37 3.02 -1.90
CA ALA A 158 15.10 4.27 -2.62
C ALA A 158 14.06 5.14 -1.91
N THR A 159 13.02 4.54 -1.35
CA THR A 159 11.97 5.28 -0.65
C THR A 159 12.41 5.93 0.65
N SER A 160 13.49 5.41 1.25
CA SER A 160 14.06 5.92 2.49
C SER A 160 14.84 7.23 2.35
N THR A 161 15.21 7.60 1.12
CA THR A 161 15.90 8.86 0.83
C THR A 161 14.90 10.02 0.80
N ALA A 162 15.39 11.24 1.03
CA ALA A 162 14.58 12.46 0.96
C ALA A 162 13.95 12.69 -0.44
N THR A 163 14.42 11.96 -1.45
CA THR A 163 14.03 12.06 -2.86
C THR A 163 12.58 11.67 -3.09
N TYR A 164 12.12 10.50 -2.62
CA TYR A 164 10.72 10.08 -2.82
C TYR A 164 9.89 10.23 -1.54
N GLY A 165 10.39 9.73 -0.40
CA GLY A 165 9.66 9.68 0.88
C GLY A 165 8.23 9.14 0.74
N VAL A 166 8.12 7.95 0.15
CA VAL A 166 6.88 7.19 -0.06
C VAL A 166 6.88 6.01 0.91
N ALA A 167 5.82 5.82 1.67
CA ALA A 167 5.67 4.64 2.52
C ALA A 167 5.36 3.41 1.66
N VAL A 168 6.06 2.31 1.89
CA VAL A 168 5.89 1.05 1.17
C VAL A 168 5.30 0.01 2.12
N PHE A 169 4.19 -0.58 1.70
CA PHE A 169 3.49 -1.62 2.43
C PHE A 169 3.46 -2.90 1.61
N GLN A 170 3.41 -4.04 2.31
CA GLN A 170 3.08 -5.32 1.70
C GLN A 170 1.91 -5.95 2.45
N HIS A 171 0.89 -6.35 1.71
CA HIS A 171 -0.18 -7.21 2.18
C HIS A 171 0.01 -8.59 1.55
N VAL A 172 -0.05 -9.61 2.40
CA VAL A 172 0.04 -11.00 1.99
C VAL A 172 -1.36 -11.56 1.86
N ALA A 173 -1.64 -12.19 0.73
CA ALA A 173 -2.88 -12.87 0.48
C ALA A 173 -3.03 -14.06 1.43
N CYS A 174 -4.23 -14.19 1.98
CA CYS A 174 -4.62 -15.25 2.89
C CYS A 174 -5.84 -15.99 2.34
N ASP A 175 -5.87 -17.30 2.57
CA ASP A 175 -7.00 -18.17 2.28
C ASP A 175 -8.04 -18.05 3.40
N ARG A 176 -9.27 -17.65 3.06
CA ARG A 176 -10.35 -17.41 4.03
C ARG A 176 -10.97 -18.71 4.55
N THR A 177 -11.11 -19.71 3.69
CA THR A 177 -11.87 -20.94 4.00
C THR A 177 -10.95 -22.12 4.26
N GLY A 178 -9.69 -22.08 3.79
CA GLY A 178 -8.74 -23.18 3.94
C GLY A 178 -9.13 -24.45 3.19
N GLN A 179 -10.33 -24.49 2.59
CA GLN A 179 -10.89 -25.59 1.83
C GLN A 179 -10.51 -25.40 0.36
N GLY A 180 -9.98 -26.46 -0.27
CA GLY A 180 -9.60 -26.46 -1.68
C GLY A 180 -10.80 -26.13 -2.59
N GLY A 181 -10.62 -25.22 -3.55
CA GLY A 181 -11.63 -24.78 -4.49
C GLY A 181 -11.08 -23.71 -5.44
N ARG A 182 -11.84 -23.22 -6.43
CA ARG A 182 -11.37 -22.08 -7.25
C ARG A 182 -11.12 -20.84 -6.37
N ILE A 183 -10.25 -19.94 -6.80
CA ILE A 183 -10.11 -18.63 -6.15
C ILE A 183 -11.17 -17.70 -6.72
N GLY A 184 -12.27 -17.53 -6.00
CA GLY A 184 -13.19 -16.44 -6.20
C GLY A 184 -12.67 -15.14 -5.59
N VAL A 185 -13.27 -14.02 -5.99
CA VAL A 185 -13.05 -12.69 -5.39
C VAL A 185 -13.36 -12.64 -3.89
N ASP A 186 -14.15 -13.59 -3.39
CA ASP A 186 -14.55 -13.70 -1.98
C ASP A 186 -13.70 -14.70 -1.17
N ASP A 187 -12.86 -15.51 -1.84
CA ASP A 187 -12.06 -16.58 -1.22
C ASP A 187 -10.67 -16.12 -0.77
N LEU A 188 -10.20 -15.02 -1.35
CA LEU A 188 -8.95 -14.36 -0.95
C LEU A 188 -9.25 -13.14 -0.08
N VAL A 189 -8.57 -13.07 1.04
CA VAL A 189 -8.51 -11.86 1.87
C VAL A 189 -7.08 -11.40 1.98
N MET A 190 -6.86 -10.09 1.90
CA MET A 190 -5.54 -9.54 2.19
C MET A 190 -5.33 -9.45 3.68
N GLY A 191 -4.21 -9.99 4.15
CA GLY A 191 -3.78 -9.84 5.53
C GLY A 191 -3.47 -8.40 5.90
N ARG A 192 -3.04 -8.21 7.15
CA ARG A 192 -2.58 -6.90 7.64
C ARG A 192 -1.39 -6.41 6.80
N GLY A 193 -1.40 -5.11 6.47
CA GLY A 193 -0.28 -4.46 5.82
C GLY A 193 0.93 -4.35 6.73
N ILE A 194 2.09 -4.76 6.22
CA ILE A 194 3.38 -4.64 6.88
C ILE A 194 4.13 -3.46 6.26
N ILE A 195 4.61 -2.53 7.09
CA ILE A 195 5.46 -1.43 6.65
C ILE A 195 6.85 -1.96 6.35
N LEU A 196 7.35 -1.72 5.15
CA LEU A 196 8.66 -2.22 4.70
C LEU A 196 9.80 -1.20 4.85
N ASN A 197 9.48 0.08 5.04
CA ASN A 197 10.44 1.18 5.13
C ASN A 197 10.07 2.16 6.27
N PRO A 198 10.09 1.73 7.54
CA PRO A 198 9.58 2.50 8.67
C PRO A 198 10.29 3.86 8.87
N MET A 199 11.53 4.00 8.41
CA MET A 199 12.30 5.25 8.48
C MET A 199 11.68 6.42 7.71
N VAL A 200 10.84 6.17 6.69
CA VAL A 200 10.13 7.25 5.97
C VAL A 200 9.22 8.05 6.89
N PHE A 201 8.65 7.40 7.90
CA PHE A 201 7.83 8.08 8.91
C PHE A 201 8.71 8.90 9.87
N ARG A 202 9.89 8.39 10.25
CA ARG A 202 10.82 9.09 11.17
C ARG A 202 11.43 10.35 10.55
N ASN A 203 11.77 10.31 9.27
CA ASN A 203 12.38 11.45 8.57
C ASN A 203 11.40 12.57 8.21
N ARG A 204 10.08 12.35 8.39
CA ARG A 204 9.02 13.35 8.14
C ARG A 204 8.23 13.73 9.38
N PHE A 205 8.27 12.88 10.42
CA PHE A 205 7.69 13.12 11.73
C PHE A 205 8.84 13.18 12.73
N THR A 206 9.46 14.35 12.84
CA THR A 206 10.02 14.73 14.13
C THR A 206 8.83 15.29 14.90
N PRO A 207 8.21 14.55 15.84
CA PRO A 207 7.24 15.18 16.70
C PRO A 207 7.95 16.41 17.30
N PRO A 208 7.30 17.59 17.37
CA PRO A 208 7.84 18.66 18.21
C PRO A 208 8.15 18.02 19.56
N GLU A 209 9.31 18.30 20.13
CA GLU A 209 9.63 17.87 21.48
C GLU A 209 8.48 18.32 22.37
N LEU A 210 7.59 17.37 22.63
CA LEU A 210 6.56 17.50 23.60
C LEU A 210 7.38 17.48 24.89
N ASN A 211 7.67 18.67 25.41
CA ASN A 211 8.05 18.90 26.80
C ASN A 211 6.89 18.42 27.68
N LEU A 212 6.59 17.13 27.60
CA LEU A 212 5.75 16.44 28.53
C LEU A 212 6.62 16.23 29.76
N PRO A 213 6.14 16.60 30.95
CA PRO A 213 6.81 16.27 32.19
C PRO A 213 7.16 14.78 32.14
N ALA A 214 8.44 14.46 32.33
CA ALA A 214 8.94 13.10 32.28
C ALA A 214 8.06 12.20 33.15
N GLY A 215 7.45 11.15 32.56
CA GLY A 215 6.85 10.08 33.37
C GLY A 215 5.48 9.54 32.98
N ARG A 216 4.96 9.72 31.75
CA ARG A 216 3.80 8.92 31.32
C ARG A 216 4.05 8.17 30.01
N PRO A 217 4.18 6.83 30.04
CA PRO A 217 4.23 6.04 28.81
C PRO A 217 2.92 6.19 28.05
N PHE A 218 3.03 6.53 26.77
CA PHE A 218 1.88 6.58 25.87
C PHE A 218 1.51 5.15 25.48
N THR A 219 0.51 4.57 26.14
CA THR A 219 -0.17 3.39 25.60
C THR A 219 -1.04 3.85 24.44
N LEU A 220 -0.81 3.31 23.24
CA LEU A 220 -1.83 3.27 22.19
C LEU A 220 -3.06 2.59 22.80
N SER A 221 -4.02 3.38 23.27
CA SER A 221 -5.27 2.86 23.81
C SER A 221 -5.95 2.02 22.74
N ASP A 222 -6.36 0.83 23.15
CA ASP A 222 -7.15 -0.10 22.35
C ASP A 222 -8.27 0.63 21.59
N PRO A 223 -8.60 0.21 20.35
CA PRO A 223 -9.75 0.75 19.64
C PRO A 223 -11.01 0.60 20.52
N PRO A 224 -11.94 1.58 20.49
CA PRO A 224 -13.12 1.54 21.33
C PRO A 224 -13.87 0.22 21.12
N ARG A 225 -14.01 -0.55 22.21
CA ARG A 225 -14.65 -1.88 22.21
C ARG A 225 -16.16 -1.85 21.97
N ASN A 226 -16.76 -0.67 21.85
CA ASN A 226 -18.18 -0.54 21.59
C ASN A 226 -18.41 0.21 20.28
N PRO A 227 -19.16 -0.36 19.31
CA PRO A 227 -19.70 0.43 18.21
C PRO A 227 -20.63 1.50 18.78
N PRO A 228 -20.76 2.67 18.11
CA PRO A 228 -21.71 3.70 18.53
C PRO A 228 -23.13 3.12 18.55
N PRO A 229 -24.03 3.63 19.42
CA PRO A 229 -25.42 3.20 19.45
C PRO A 229 -26.06 3.43 18.08
N ASN A 230 -26.75 2.40 17.57
CA ASN A 230 -27.48 2.48 16.32
C ASN A 230 -28.61 3.52 16.45
N PRO A 231 -28.72 4.52 15.56
CA PRO A 231 -29.83 5.48 15.59
C PRO A 231 -31.05 4.99 14.79
N TYR A 232 -31.30 3.67 14.81
CA TYR A 232 -32.51 3.01 14.30
C TYR A 232 -32.79 1.75 15.12
#